data_AF-A0A7W7S3J8-F1
#
_entry.id   AF-A0A7W7S3J8-F1
#
_cell.length_a   1.000
_cell.length_b   1.000
_cell.length_c   1.000
_cell.angle_alpha   90.00
_cell.angle_beta   90.00
_cell.angle_gamma   90.00
#
_symmetry.space_group_name_H-M   'P 1'
#
loop_
_entity.id
_entity.type
_entity.pdbx_description
1 polymer ?
#
loop_
_entity_poly.entity_id
_entity_poly.type
_entity_poly.pdbx_seq_one_letter_code
_entity_poly.pdbx_strand_id
1 'polypeptide(L)'
;MAARQGRISFFGGLPKNAPIIGCDSNLVHHRELTIVGANGSNPAHNVRALRLIADGAVPVSDLITHRLPLSEVLSGIDIVSRGAAIKVTVEP
;
A
#
# COMPACT_ATOMS: atom_id res chain seq x y z
N MET A 1 -17.02 11.27 -0.07
CA MET A 1 -16.12 12.44 -0.02
C MET A 1 -15.48 12.52 1.36
N ALA A 2 -14.27 13.08 1.48
CA ALA A 2 -13.61 13.29 2.77
C ALA A 2 -14.45 14.18 3.71
N ALA A 3 -14.41 13.91 5.01
CA ALA A 3 -15.03 14.74 6.03
C ALA A 3 -14.42 16.16 6.06
N ARG A 4 -15.09 17.13 6.70
CA ARG A 4 -14.48 18.44 6.99
C ARG A 4 -13.19 18.22 7.79
N GLN A 5 -12.14 18.97 7.48
CA GLN A 5 -10.80 18.84 8.05
C GLN A 5 -10.15 17.46 7.81
N GLY A 6 -10.66 16.70 6.84
CA GLY A 6 -10.17 15.38 6.49
C GLY A 6 -8.77 15.40 5.88
N ARG A 7 -8.04 14.30 6.09
CA ARG A 7 -6.72 14.08 5.51
C ARG A 7 -6.81 13.05 4.38
N ILE A 8 -6.22 13.39 3.24
CA ILE A 8 -6.14 12.53 2.05
C ILE A 8 -4.67 12.14 1.88
N SER A 9 -4.38 10.84 1.95
CA SER A 9 -3.02 10.31 1.80
C SER A 9 -2.85 9.67 0.42
N PHE A 10 -1.93 10.21 -0.36
CA PHE A 10 -1.45 9.60 -1.61
C PHE A 10 -0.25 8.73 -1.29
N PHE A 11 -0.47 7.42 -1.13
CA PHE A 11 0.57 6.44 -0.75
C PHE A 11 0.79 5.32 -1.78
N GLY A 12 -0.11 5.19 -2.76
CA GLY A 12 -0.02 4.20 -3.84
C GLY A 12 0.79 4.68 -5.04
N GLY A 13 0.96 3.80 -6.02
CA GLY A 13 1.56 4.17 -7.31
C GLY A 13 0.72 5.25 -8.00
N LEU A 14 1.30 6.42 -8.20
CA LEU A 14 0.66 7.51 -8.95
C LEU A 14 0.85 7.30 -10.46
N PRO A 15 -0.07 7.79 -11.31
CA PRO A 15 0.01 7.58 -12.75
C PRO A 15 1.30 8.14 -13.35
N LYS A 16 2.16 7.25 -13.88
CA LYS A 16 3.45 7.63 -14.48
C LYS A 16 3.29 8.62 -15.64
N ASN A 17 2.28 8.43 -16.48
CA ASN A 17 2.03 9.23 -17.69
C ASN A 17 1.01 10.35 -17.46
N ALA A 18 0.49 10.52 -16.24
CA ALA A 18 -0.45 11.58 -15.87
C ALA A 18 -0.15 12.07 -14.44
N PRO A 19 0.99 12.77 -14.24
CA PRO A 19 1.54 13.06 -12.90
C PRO A 19 0.84 14.24 -12.19
N ILE A 20 -0.14 14.88 -12.83
CA ILE A 20 -0.83 16.05 -12.28
C ILE A 20 -2.03 15.61 -11.46
N ILE A 21 -2.05 16.01 -10.18
CA ILE A 21 -3.20 15.83 -9.30
C ILE A 21 -4.13 17.04 -9.46
N GLY A 22 -5.18 16.89 -10.27
CA GLY A 22 -6.26 17.87 -10.35
C GLY A 22 -7.28 17.70 -9.22
N CYS A 23 -7.66 18.79 -8.56
CA CYS A 23 -8.73 18.78 -7.55
C CYS A 23 -9.53 20.09 -7.54
N ASP A 24 -10.77 20.03 -7.06
CA ASP A 24 -11.58 21.22 -6.82
C ASP A 24 -11.04 21.98 -5.59
N SER A 25 -10.44 23.14 -5.83
CA SER A 25 -9.85 23.98 -4.80
C SER A 25 -10.88 24.52 -3.79
N ASN A 26 -12.16 24.65 -4.17
CA ASN A 26 -13.21 25.07 -3.24
C ASN A 26 -13.46 24.01 -2.17
N LEU A 27 -13.37 22.73 -2.53
CA LEU A 27 -13.47 21.64 -1.56
C LEU A 27 -12.28 21.67 -0.59
N VAL A 28 -11.07 21.89 -1.10
CA VAL A 28 -9.87 21.98 -0.25
C VAL A 28 -9.98 23.16 0.71
N HIS A 29 -10.36 24.34 0.22
CA HIS A 29 -10.46 25.56 1.00
C HIS A 29 -11.60 25.51 2.03
N HIS A 30 -12.86 25.35 1.60
CA HIS A 30 -14.02 25.51 2.48
C HIS A 30 -14.27 24.31 3.40
N ARG A 31 -13.69 23.14 3.08
CA ARG A 31 -13.71 21.97 3.96
C ARG A 31 -12.38 21.75 4.66
N GLU A 32 -11.41 22.64 4.49
CA GLU A 32 -10.10 22.62 5.17
C GLU A 32 -9.39 21.27 5.00
N LEU A 33 -9.42 20.71 3.78
CA LEU A 33 -8.83 19.40 3.52
C LEU A 33 -7.31 19.47 3.50
N THR A 34 -6.66 18.45 4.05
CA THR A 34 -5.20 18.30 4.02
C THR A 34 -4.83 17.19 3.04
N ILE A 35 -3.99 17.53 2.04
CA ILE A 35 -3.48 16.58 1.05
C ILE A 35 -2.02 16.27 1.36
N VAL A 36 -1.67 14.99 1.51
CA VAL A 36 -0.32 14.55 1.90
C VAL A 36 0.16 13.44 0.96
N GLY A 37 1.37 13.59 0.43
CA GLY A 37 2.11 12.51 -0.20
C GLY A 37 2.81 11.65 0.85
N ALA A 38 2.79 10.33 0.68
CA ALA A 38 3.49 9.38 1.55
C ALA A 38 4.31 8.41 0.68
N ASN A 39 5.60 8.25 1.01
CA ASN A 39 6.48 7.33 0.30
C ASN A 39 7.35 6.56 1.30
N GLY A 40 7.28 5.23 1.22
CA GLY A 40 8.05 4.33 2.06
C GLY A 40 7.78 4.45 3.56
N SER A 41 8.65 3.83 4.33
CA SER A 41 8.60 3.78 5.79
C SER A 41 10.00 4.04 6.35
N ASN A 42 10.11 4.83 7.42
CA ASN A 42 11.37 4.97 8.13
C ASN A 42 11.63 3.73 9.02
N PRO A 43 12.86 3.56 9.55
CA PRO A 43 13.18 2.40 10.40
C PRO A 43 12.26 2.25 11.62
N ALA A 44 11.86 3.35 12.24
CA ALA A 44 10.96 3.33 13.39
C ALA A 44 9.56 2.79 13.04
N HIS A 45 9.03 3.13 11.85
CA HIS A 45 7.79 2.58 11.35
C HIS A 45 7.88 1.06 11.15
N ASN A 46 8.99 0.56 10.60
CA ASN A 46 9.19 -0.87 10.39
C ASN A 46 9.29 -1.63 11.72
N VAL A 47 10.01 -1.09 12.71
CA VAL A 47 10.06 -1.67 14.06
C VAL A 47 8.67 -1.74 14.67
N ARG A 48 7.86 -0.67 14.52
CA ARG A 48 6.49 -0.65 15.03
C ARG A 48 5.61 -1.67 14.31
N ALA A 49 5.70 -1.77 12.99
CA ALA A 49 4.94 -2.74 12.19
C ALA A 49 5.27 -4.18 12.60
N LEU A 50 6.54 -4.52 12.76
CA LEU A 50 6.96 -5.85 13.21
C LEU A 50 6.41 -6.19 14.61
N ARG A 51 6.42 -5.25 15.55
CA ARG A 51 5.81 -5.45 16.88
C ARG A 51 4.32 -5.72 16.78
N LEU A 52 3.59 -4.93 15.99
CA LEU A 52 2.14 -5.12 15.79
C LEU A 52 1.81 -6.48 15.17
N ILE A 53 2.65 -6.97 14.26
CA ILE A 53 2.52 -8.30 13.67
C ILE A 53 2.84 -9.40 14.70
N ALA A 54 3.96 -9.26 15.42
CA ALA A 54 4.42 -10.26 16.39
C ALA A 54 3.44 -10.45 17.56
N ASP A 55 2.84 -9.36 18.04
CA ASP A 55 1.88 -9.38 19.15
C ASP A 55 0.46 -9.76 18.69
N GLY A 56 0.25 -10.03 17.40
CA GLY A 56 -1.04 -10.41 16.82
C GLY A 56 -2.06 -9.27 16.67
N ALA A 57 -1.68 -8.03 17.00
CA ALA A 57 -2.54 -6.86 16.87
C ALA A 57 -2.88 -6.54 15.40
N VAL A 58 -2.02 -6.94 14.48
CA VAL A 58 -2.25 -6.87 13.03
C VAL A 58 -2.02 -8.27 12.44
N PRO A 59 -3.08 -9.05 12.17
CA PRO A 59 -2.94 -10.32 11.46
C PRO A 59 -2.56 -10.06 10.00
N VAL A 60 -1.57 -10.81 9.50
CA VAL A 60 -1.06 -10.66 8.12
C VAL A 60 -0.85 -12.01 7.41
N SER A 61 -1.10 -13.12 8.09
CA SER A 61 -0.91 -14.47 7.52
C SER A 61 -1.84 -14.74 6.34
N ASP A 62 -3.02 -14.15 6.36
CA ASP A 62 -4.05 -14.17 5.31
C ASP A 62 -3.63 -13.43 4.04
N LEU A 63 -2.69 -12.49 4.12
CA LEU A 63 -2.15 -11.80 2.95
C LEU A 63 -1.32 -12.72 2.06
N ILE A 64 -0.69 -13.76 2.63
CA ILE A 64 0.13 -14.74 1.90
C ILE A 64 -0.78 -15.75 1.21
N THR A 65 -1.17 -15.44 -0.02
CA THR A 65 -2.04 -16.30 -0.83
C THR A 65 -1.31 -17.46 -1.52
N HIS A 66 -0.01 -17.33 -1.78
CA HIS A 66 0.78 -18.36 -2.46
C HIS A 66 2.18 -18.45 -1.86
N ARG A 67 2.68 -19.68 -1.72
CA ARG A 67 4.05 -20.02 -1.33
C ARG A 67 4.61 -20.95 -2.40
N LEU A 68 5.70 -20.56 -3.03
CA LEU A 68 6.28 -21.28 -4.17
C LEU A 68 7.76 -21.57 -3.91
N PRO A 69 8.31 -22.70 -4.37
CA PRO A 69 9.75 -22.92 -4.39
C PRO A 69 10.43 -22.00 -5.41
N LEU A 70 11.75 -21.79 -5.26
CA LEU A 70 12.53 -20.99 -6.21
C LEU A 70 12.41 -21.47 -7.68
N SER A 71 12.27 -22.78 -7.90
CA SER A 71 12.06 -23.36 -9.24
C SER A 71 10.82 -22.85 -9.96
N GLU A 72 9.85 -22.29 -9.23
CA GLU A 72 8.57 -21.80 -9.76
C GLU A 72 8.48 -20.27 -9.80
N VAL A 73 9.59 -19.56 -9.62
CA VAL A 73 9.61 -18.09 -9.57
C VAL A 73 8.96 -17.43 -10.79
N LEU A 74 9.09 -18.02 -11.99
CA LEU A 74 8.48 -17.51 -13.22
C LEU A 74 6.95 -17.59 -13.16
N SER A 75 6.40 -18.67 -12.62
CA SER A 75 4.96 -18.80 -12.38
C SER A 75 4.49 -17.79 -11.34
N GLY A 76 5.26 -17.59 -10.27
CA GLY A 76 4.98 -16.58 -9.26
C GLY A 76 4.90 -15.15 -9.84
N ILE A 77 5.80 -14.80 -10.76
CA ILE A 77 5.78 -13.51 -11.45
C ILE A 77 4.53 -13.38 -12.34
N ASP A 78 4.17 -14.42 -13.10
CA ASP A 78 2.95 -14.43 -13.93
C ASP A 78 1.69 -14.19 -13.09
N ILE A 79 1.54 -14.91 -11.97
CA ILE A 79 0.43 -14.77 -11.02
C ILE A 79 0.28 -13.33 -10.51
N VAL A 80 1.40 -12.68 -10.16
CA VAL A 80 1.39 -11.28 -9.71
C VAL A 80 1.04 -10.33 -10.86
N SER A 81 1.58 -10.56 -12.05
CA SER A 81 1.38 -9.67 -13.21
C SER A 81 -0.08 -9.61 -13.67
N ARG A 82 -0.80 -10.72 -13.57
CA ARG A 82 -2.23 -10.82 -13.91
C ARG A 82 -3.17 -10.41 -12.75
N GLY A 83 -2.61 -10.05 -11.59
CA GLY A 83 -3.37 -9.64 -10.40
C GLY A 83 -4.18 -10.76 -9.74
N ALA A 84 -3.77 -12.03 -9.87
CA ALA A 84 -4.49 -13.19 -9.32
C ALA A 84 -4.12 -13.56 -7.88
N ALA A 85 -3.30 -12.76 -7.21
CA ALA A 85 -2.83 -13.00 -5.85
C ALA A 85 -2.71 -11.69 -5.05
N ILE A 86 -2.76 -11.80 -3.72
CA ILE A 86 -2.49 -10.68 -2.80
C ILE A 86 -0.99 -10.59 -2.54
N LYS A 87 -0.39 -11.70 -2.07
CA LYS A 87 1.07 -11.85 -1.89
C LYS A 87 1.49 -13.25 -2.29
N VAL A 88 2.58 -13.31 -3.06
CA VAL A 88 3.32 -14.53 -3.38
C VAL A 88 4.66 -14.46 -2.66
N THR A 89 5.03 -15.52 -1.93
CA THR A 89 6.37 -15.66 -1.32
C THR A 89 7.14 -16.79 -1.98
N VAL A 90 8.43 -16.58 -2.23
CA VAL A 90 9.35 -17.62 -2.69
C VAL A 90 10.09 -18.14 -1.48
N GLU A 91 10.00 -19.45 -1.25
CA GLU A 91 10.68 -20.12 -0.15
C GLU A 91 12.02 -20.71 -0.64
N PRO A 92 13.07 -20.70 0.21
CA PRO A 92 14.41 -21.22 -0.13
C PRO A 92 14.41 -22.69 -0.56
#